data_AF-A0A714KT80-F1
#
_entry.id   AF-A0A714KT80-F1
#
_cell.length_a   1.000
_cell.length_b   1.000
_cell.length_c   1.000
_cell.angle_alpha   90.00
_cell.angle_beta   90.00
_cell.angle_gamma   90.00
#
_symmetry.space_group_name_H-M   'P 1'
#
loop_
_entity.id
_entity.type
_entity.pdbx_description
1 polymer ?
#
loop_
_entity_poly.entity_id
_entity_poly.type
_entity_poly.pdbx_seq_one_letter_code
_entity_poly.pdbx_strand_id
1 'polypeptide(L)' 'TITPRERDIAIKAAQTLGLDVAGVDILRAARGPLVMEVNASPGLEGIEKTTGVDIAGRMIQWIERHATPEFCLKIGG' A
#
# COMPACT_ATOMS: atom_id res chain seq x y z
N THR A 1 14.78 5.43 -2.58
CA THR A 1 13.88 5.16 -3.72
C THR A 1 13.76 3.67 -3.95
N ILE A 2 12.58 3.18 -4.32
CA ILE A 2 12.31 1.76 -4.63
C ILE A 2 12.57 1.45 -6.11
N THR A 3 12.95 0.21 -6.41
CA THR A 3 13.14 -0.28 -7.79
C THR A 3 11.80 -0.61 -8.46
N PRO A 4 11.74 -0.72 -9.80
CA PRO A 4 10.54 -1.17 -10.51
C PRO A 4 10.05 -2.54 -10.01
N ARG A 5 10.96 -3.49 -9.78
CA ARG A 5 10.63 -4.83 -9.31
C ARG A 5 10.01 -4.84 -7.91
N GLU A 6 10.52 -4.00 -7.00
CA GLU A 6 9.95 -3.85 -5.66
C GLU A 6 8.54 -3.24 -5.71
N ARG A 7 8.34 -2.25 -6.58
CA ARG A 7 7.03 -1.64 -6.80
C ARG A 7 6.02 -2.67 -7.32
N ASP A 8 6.38 -3.44 -8.34
CA ASP A 8 5.50 -4.43 -8.94
C ASP A 8 5.11 -5.53 -7.94
N ILE A 9 6.07 -5.97 -7.12
CA ILE A 9 5.83 -6.96 -6.06
C ILE A 9 4.91 -6.39 -4.97
N ALA A 10 5.12 -5.13 -4.55
CA ALA A 10 4.26 -4.47 -3.56
C ALA A 10 2.80 -4.37 -4.05
N ILE A 11 2.59 -3.89 -5.27
CA ILE A 11 1.26 -3.78 -5.89
C ILE A 11 0.61 -5.17 -5.99
N LYS A 12 1.35 -6.17 -6.49
CA LYS A 12 0.83 -7.52 -6.63
C LYS A 12 0.46 -8.16 -5.29
N ALA A 13 1.22 -7.90 -4.23
CA ALA A 13 0.93 -8.43 -2.90
C ALA A 13 -0.40 -7.88 -2.37
N ALA A 14 -0.61 -6.55 -2.43
CA ALA A 14 -1.87 -5.91 -2.04
C ALA A 14 -3.06 -6.43 -2.86
N GLN A 15 -2.92 -6.52 -4.19
CA GLN A 15 -3.96 -7.03 -5.08
C GLN A 15 -4.31 -8.51 -4.82
N THR A 16 -3.30 -9.34 -4.52
CA THR A 16 -3.52 -10.76 -4.20
C THR A 16 -4.37 -10.94 -2.95
N LEU A 17 -4.27 -10.01 -2.00
CA LEU A 17 -5.09 -9.98 -0.78
C LEU A 17 -6.39 -9.20 -0.93
N GLY A 18 -6.67 -8.63 -2.12
CA GLY A 18 -7.88 -7.85 -2.38
C GLY A 18 -7.95 -6.54 -1.61
N LEU A 19 -6.81 -5.96 -1.23
CA LEU A 19 -6.72 -4.72 -0.47
C LEU A 19 -6.61 -3.52 -1.42
N ASP A 20 -7.40 -2.48 -1.15
CA ASP A 20 -7.30 -1.20 -1.87
C ASP A 20 -6.13 -0.36 -1.36
N VAL A 21 -5.80 -0.50 -0.08
CA VAL A 21 -4.67 0.15 0.58
C VAL A 21 -3.95 -0.86 1.48
N ALA A 22 -2.63 -0.93 1.36
CA ALA A 22 -1.79 -1.75 2.23
C ALA A 22 -0.38 -1.18 2.36
N GLY A 23 0.24 -1.37 3.53
CA GLY A 23 1.69 -1.30 3.71
C GLY A 23 2.31 -2.64 3.35
N VAL A 24 3.35 -2.64 2.53
CA VAL A 24 4.04 -3.88 2.12
C VAL A 24 5.51 -3.79 2.48
N ASP A 25 5.93 -4.67 3.37
CA ASP A 25 7.33 -4.74 3.80
C ASP A 25 8.10 -5.71 2.90
N ILE A 26 9.21 -5.23 2.37
CA ILE A 26 10.06 -5.96 1.43
C ILE A 26 11.47 -6.10 1.99
N LEU A 27 11.94 -7.34 2.07
CA LEU A 27 13.32 -7.68 2.36
C LEU A 27 14.12 -7.83 1.06
N ARG A 28 15.26 -7.14 0.96
CA ARG A 28 16.22 -7.29 -0.14
C ARG A 28 17.15 -8.48 0.13
N ALA A 29 16.83 -9.65 -0.39
CA ALA A 29 17.66 -10.85 -0.27
C ALA A 29 18.59 -11.02 -1.48
N ALA A 30 19.60 -11.89 -1.35
CA ALA A 30 20.53 -12.21 -2.44
C ALA A 30 19.83 -12.74 -3.71
N ARG A 31 18.70 -13.45 -3.53
CA ARG A 31 17.86 -13.96 -4.63
C ARG A 31 16.85 -12.95 -5.18
N GLY A 32 16.88 -11.70 -4.70
CA GLY A 32 15.94 -10.64 -5.05
C GLY A 32 15.00 -10.25 -3.90
N PRO A 33 14.11 -9.26 -4.14
CA PRO A 33 13.16 -8.76 -3.16
C PRO A 33 12.12 -9.83 -2.76
N LEU A 34 11.84 -9.92 -1.48
CA LEU A 34 10.87 -10.85 -0.88
C LEU A 34 9.86 -10.06 -0.03
N VAL A 35 8.57 -10.36 -0.19
CA VAL A 35 7.53 -9.82 0.70
C VAL A 35 7.64 -10.47 2.07
N MET A 36 7.62 -9.67 3.12
CA MET A 36 7.68 -10.13 4.52
C MET A 36 6.33 -9.99 5.20
N GLU A 37 5.69 -8.84 5.04
CA GLU A 37 4.40 -8.52 5.66
C GLU A 37 3.54 -7.72 4.67
N VAL A 38 2.23 -7.92 4.73
CA VAL A 38 1.25 -7.03 4.12
C VAL A 38 0.28 -6.59 5.21
N ASN A 39 0.35 -5.32 5.56
CA ASN A 39 -0.48 -4.71 6.59
C ASN A 39 -1.61 -3.93 5.92
N ALA A 40 -2.84 -4.32 6.21
CA ALA A 40 -4.04 -3.74 5.62
C ALA A 40 -4.54 -2.47 6.32
N SER A 41 -3.90 -2.06 7.43
CA SER A 41 -4.11 -0.78 8.12
C SER A 41 -2.76 -0.17 8.53
N PRO A 42 -1.93 0.28 7.57
CA PRO A 42 -0.61 0.82 7.86
C PRO A 42 -0.69 2.15 8.62
N GLY A 43 0.24 2.35 9.56
CA GLY A 43 0.41 3.65 10.21
C GLY A 43 0.94 4.70 9.24
N LEU A 44 0.32 5.89 9.19
CA LEU A 44 0.65 6.93 8.21
C LEU A 44 1.66 7.97 8.74
N GLU A 45 1.57 8.33 10.02
CA GLU A 45 2.31 9.46 10.59
C GLU A 45 3.83 9.39 10.33
N GLY A 46 4.45 8.24 10.56
CA GLY A 46 5.89 8.07 10.40
C GLY A 46 6.35 8.14 8.94
N ILE A 47 5.59 7.52 8.03
CA ILE A 47 5.93 7.46 6.61
C ILE A 47 5.66 8.81 5.92
N GLU A 48 4.59 9.51 6.26
CA GLU A 48 4.30 10.85 5.73
C GLU A 48 5.37 11.85 6.18
N LYS A 49 5.73 11.87 7.47
CA LYS A 49 6.81 12.74 7.98
C LYS A 49 8.16 12.48 7.30
N THR A 50 8.47 11.22 7.03
CA THR A 50 9.76 10.82 6.44
C THR A 50 9.82 11.09 4.93
N THR A 51 8.71 10.91 4.22
CA THR A 51 8.67 11.02 2.76
C THR A 51 8.19 12.38 2.25
N GLY A 52 7.49 13.15 3.08
CA GLY A 52 6.80 14.38 2.68
C GLY A 52 5.62 14.14 1.74
N VAL A 53 5.16 12.90 1.60
CA VAL A 53 4.02 12.54 0.74
C VAL A 53 2.75 12.58 1.57
N ASP A 54 1.74 13.28 1.07
CA ASP A 54 0.36 13.22 1.60
C ASP A 54 -0.29 11.89 1.19
N ILE A 55 -0.21 10.89 2.07
CA ILE A 55 -0.73 9.54 1.84
C ILE A 55 -2.21 9.50 2.19
N ALA A 56 -2.61 10.14 3.29
CA ALA A 56 -4.02 10.27 3.68
C ALA A 56 -4.84 10.92 2.56
N GLY A 57 -4.37 12.03 1.98
CA GLY A 57 -5.03 12.69 0.85
C GLY A 57 -5.11 11.80 -0.39
N ARG A 58 -4.09 10.99 -0.68
CA ARG A 58 -4.15 10.00 -1.78
C ARG A 58 -5.19 8.90 -1.54
N MET A 59 -5.35 8.45 -0.29
CA MET A 59 -6.39 7.49 0.07
C MET A 59 -7.79 8.10 -0.13
N ILE A 60 -8.00 9.34 0.30
CA ILE A 60 -9.26 10.06 0.05
C ILE A 60 -9.52 10.21 -1.45
N GLN A 61 -8.53 10.64 -2.23
CA GLN A 61 -8.65 10.74 -3.70
C GLN A 61 -8.95 9.40 -4.37
N TRP A 62 -8.44 8.29 -3.81
CA TRP A 62 -8.77 6.96 -4.30
C TRP A 62 -10.25 6.65 -4.06
N ILE A 63 -10.74 6.91 -2.84
CA ILE A 63 -12.15 6.74 -2.48
C ILE A 63 -13.03 7.60 -3.39
N GLU A 64 -12.74 8.90 -3.54
CA GLU A 64 -13.54 9.83 -4.36
C GLU A 64 -13.72 9.37 -5.81
N ARG A 65 -12.72 8.68 -6.38
CA ARG A 65 -12.77 8.18 -7.76
C ARG A 65 -13.57 6.88 -7.92
N HIS A 66 -13.71 6.10 -6.86
CA HIS A 66 -14.35 4.78 -6.89
C HIS A 66 -15.66 4.73 -6.10
N ALA A 67 -15.96 5.79 -5.32
CA ALA A 67 -17.12 5.88 -4.47
C ALA A 67 -18.40 5.81 -5.30
N THR A 68 -19.14 4.74 -5.06
CA THR A 68 -20.56 4.61 -5.36
C THR A 68 -21.29 4.47 -4.01
N PRO A 69 -22.63 4.60 -3.95
CA PRO A 69 -23.36 4.47 -2.69
C PRO A 69 -23.07 3.18 -1.89
N GLU A 70 -22.56 2.13 -2.54
CA GLU A 70 -22.21 0.83 -1.94
C GLU A 70 -20.69 0.61 -1.79
N PHE A 71 -19.86 1.59 -2.16
CA PHE A 71 -18.41 1.44 -2.11
C PHE A 71 -17.91 1.48 -0.66
N CYS A 72 -17.18 0.43 -0.29
CA CYS A 72 -16.41 0.36 0.95
C CYS A 72 -14.94 0.14 0.59
N LEU A 73 -14.06 0.96 1.15
CA LEU A 73 -12.62 0.79 0.97
C LEU A 73 -12.18 -0.52 1.64
N LYS A 74 -11.55 -1.41 0.89
CA LYS A 74 -11.01 -2.66 1.42
C LYS A 74 -9.69 -2.40 2.12
N ILE A 75 -9.81 -2.20 3.43
CA ILE A 75 -8.74 -2.20 4.41
C ILE A 75 -8.94 -3.39 5.35
N GLY A 76 -7.94 -3.76 6.14
CA GLY A 76 -8.02 -4.96 6.98
C GLY A 76 -9.00 -4.75 8.14
N GLY A 77 -10.11 -5.49 8.09
CA GLY A 77 -11.22 -5.44 9.04
C GLY A 77 -12.53 -5.74 8.33
#